data_AF-A0A9Q1MTD9-F1
#
_entry.id   AF-A0A9Q1MTD9-F1
#
_cell.length_a   1.000
_cell.length_b   1.000
_cell.length_c   1.000
_cell.angle_alpha   90.00
_cell.angle_beta   90.00
_cell.angle_gamma   90.00
#
_symmetry.space_group_name_H-M   'P 1'
#
loop_
_entity.id
_entity.type
_entity.pdbx_description
1 polymer ?
#
loop_
_entity_poly.entity_id
_entity_poly.type
_entity_poly.pdbx_seq_one_letter_code
_entity_poly.pdbx_strand_id
1 'polypeptide(L)'
;MAGEKVKLLGYWASPFTLKVHWALKIKGIEYDYQEEDLPNKSPLLLQYNPVHKKIPVLVHNGKPFAESLVILEYIEETWKQNTLLPEDPYERAKSRFWAKFVDDKCVPGIFGTFSKVGEEQQKIAKEARENLKILEGELGKTVFWRYENRLHGCCISLDHLLGSDC
;
A
#
# COMPACT_ATOMS: atom_id res chain seq x y z
N MET A 1 -21.02 19.20 -17.05
CA MET A 1 -19.58 18.82 -16.99
C MET A 1 -19.56 17.44 -16.36
N ALA A 2 -19.20 16.39 -17.11
CA ALA A 2 -19.11 15.06 -16.52
C ALA A 2 -17.98 15.09 -15.48
N GLY A 3 -18.29 14.82 -14.21
CA GLY A 3 -17.29 14.77 -13.13
C GLY A 3 -16.15 13.81 -13.46
N GLU A 4 -14.96 14.05 -12.91
CA GLU A 4 -13.80 13.16 -13.05
C GLU A 4 -14.20 11.74 -12.66
N LYS A 5 -13.88 10.76 -13.53
CA LYS A 5 -14.20 9.36 -13.28
C LYS A 5 -12.95 8.61 -12.87
N VAL A 6 -12.88 8.22 -11.60
CA VAL A 6 -11.81 7.41 -11.04
C VAL A 6 -12.37 6.02 -10.72
N LYS A 7 -11.66 4.98 -11.16
CA LYS A 7 -11.95 3.58 -10.82
C LYS A 7 -10.69 2.89 -10.34
N LEU A 8 -10.80 2.05 -9.32
CA LEU A 8 -9.72 1.24 -8.78
C LEU A 8 -10.11 -0.24 -8.86
N LEU A 9 -9.39 -1.02 -9.68
CA LEU A 9 -9.45 -2.48 -9.66
C LEU A 9 -8.48 -2.98 -8.58
N GLY A 10 -8.97 -3.77 -7.64
CA GLY A 10 -8.20 -4.15 -6.47
C GLY A 10 -8.70 -5.43 -5.79
N TYR A 11 -7.93 -5.89 -4.81
CA TYR A 11 -8.33 -6.96 -3.91
C TYR A 11 -8.23 -6.43 -2.48
N TRP A 12 -9.28 -6.59 -1.67
CA TRP A 12 -9.40 -5.91 -0.37
C TRP A 12 -8.23 -6.22 0.60
N ALA A 13 -7.67 -7.44 0.53
CA ALA A 13 -6.55 -7.85 1.37
C ALA A 13 -5.16 -7.64 0.73
N SER A 14 -5.09 -7.06 -0.47
CA SER A 14 -3.81 -6.76 -1.12
C SER A 14 -3.17 -5.51 -0.52
N PRO A 15 -1.95 -5.56 0.03
CA PRO A 15 -1.27 -4.38 0.55
C PRO A 15 -0.98 -3.36 -0.55
N PHE A 16 -0.78 -3.81 -1.79
CA PHE A 16 -0.59 -2.92 -2.95
C PHE A 16 -1.84 -2.11 -3.25
N THR A 17 -3.02 -2.75 -3.20
CA THR A 17 -4.31 -2.07 -3.36
C THR A 17 -4.62 -1.16 -2.19
N LEU A 18 -4.41 -1.63 -0.95
CA LEU A 18 -4.68 -0.85 0.25
C LEU A 18 -3.93 0.49 0.25
N LYS A 19 -2.65 0.50 -0.15
CA LYS A 19 -1.88 1.76 -0.27
C LYS A 19 -2.55 2.78 -1.19
N VAL A 20 -3.01 2.36 -2.37
CA VAL A 20 -3.72 3.22 -3.32
C VAL A 20 -5.09 3.65 -2.77
N HIS A 21 -5.82 2.71 -2.17
CA HIS A 21 -7.11 2.97 -1.54
C HIS A 21 -7.00 4.07 -0.48
N TRP A 22 -6.03 3.96 0.43
CA TRP A 22 -5.79 4.96 1.48
C TRP A 22 -5.36 6.30 0.91
N ALA A 23 -4.49 6.32 -0.12
CA ALA A 23 -4.09 7.56 -0.77
C ALA A 23 -5.29 8.32 -1.35
N LEU A 24 -6.19 7.64 -2.06
CA LEU A 24 -7.42 8.25 -2.59
C LEU A 24 -8.33 8.78 -1.47
N LYS A 25 -8.48 8.01 -0.38
CA LYS A 25 -9.26 8.43 0.80
C LYS A 25 -8.68 9.67 1.48
N ILE A 26 -7.37 9.73 1.70
CA ILE A 26 -6.69 10.89 2.30
C ILE A 26 -6.83 12.13 1.40
N LYS A 27 -6.74 11.96 0.08
CA LYS A 27 -6.96 13.02 -0.91
C LYS A 27 -8.41 13.46 -1.04
N GLY A 28 -9.36 12.74 -0.44
CA GLY A 28 -10.80 13.00 -0.55
C GLY A 28 -11.35 12.74 -1.95
N ILE A 29 -10.75 11.82 -2.72
CA ILE A 29 -11.17 11.49 -4.08
C ILE A 29 -12.24 10.40 -4.01
N GLU A 30 -13.37 10.65 -4.68
CA GLU A 30 -14.39 9.63 -4.91
C GLU A 30 -13.96 8.71 -6.07
N TYR A 31 -14.13 7.41 -5.89
CA TYR A 31 -13.79 6.41 -6.92
C TYR A 31 -14.70 5.21 -6.84
N ASP A 32 -14.90 4.57 -7.99
CA ASP A 32 -15.55 3.27 -8.11
C ASP A 32 -14.53 2.17 -7.79
N TYR A 33 -14.76 1.41 -6.73
CA TYR A 33 -13.90 0.30 -6.34
C TYR A 33 -14.47 -1.02 -6.88
N GLN A 34 -13.68 -1.69 -7.71
CA GLN A 34 -14.02 -2.97 -8.30
C GLN A 34 -13.15 -4.07 -7.70
N GLU A 35 -13.78 -4.96 -6.94
CA GLU A 35 -13.11 -6.14 -6.37
C GLU A 35 -12.76 -7.15 -7.48
N GLU A 36 -11.53 -7.63 -7.47
CA GLU A 36 -11.00 -8.60 -8.42
C GLU A 36 -10.82 -9.98 -7.76
N ASP A 37 -11.22 -11.02 -8.48
CA ASP A 37 -10.91 -12.41 -8.15
C ASP A 37 -9.49 -12.74 -8.68
N LEU A 38 -8.54 -12.95 -7.77
CA LEU A 38 -7.14 -13.20 -8.14
C LEU A 38 -6.92 -14.57 -8.83
N PRO A 39 -7.56 -15.66 -8.38
CA PRO A 39 -7.66 -16.90 -9.16
C PRO A 39 -8.30 -16.72 -10.54
N ASN A 40 -9.41 -15.99 -10.65
CA ASN A 40 -10.16 -15.80 -11.90
C ASN A 40 -10.20 -14.34 -12.34
N LYS A 41 -9.06 -13.86 -12.86
CA LYS A 41 -8.86 -12.45 -13.25
C LYS A 41 -9.92 -11.98 -14.25
N SER A 42 -10.49 -10.80 -14.01
CA SER A 42 -11.50 -10.25 -14.92
C SER A 42 -10.92 -9.93 -16.30
N PRO A 43 -11.73 -9.99 -17.38
CA PRO A 43 -11.31 -9.52 -18.70
C PRO A 43 -10.84 -8.06 -18.69
N LEU A 44 -11.42 -7.25 -17.80
CA LEU A 44 -11.09 -5.84 -17.65
C LEU A 44 -9.66 -5.66 -17.10
N LEU A 45 -9.27 -6.44 -16.09
CA LEU A 45 -7.91 -6.44 -15.57
C LEU A 45 -6.90 -6.85 -16.64
N LEU A 46 -7.22 -7.88 -17.42
CA LEU A 46 -6.36 -8.36 -18.51
C LEU A 46 -6.22 -7.33 -19.65
N GLN A 47 -7.30 -6.59 -19.93
CA GLN A 47 -7.29 -5.50 -20.90
C GLN A 47 -6.47 -4.30 -20.42
N TYR A 48 -6.63 -3.91 -19.16
CA TYR A 48 -6.00 -2.72 -18.60
C TYR A 48 -4.55 -2.90 -18.17
N ASN A 49 -4.15 -4.12 -17.78
CA ASN A 49 -2.78 -4.46 -17.45
C ASN A 49 -2.35 -5.75 -18.17
N PRO A 50 -2.18 -5.72 -19.50
CA PRO A 50 -1.85 -6.91 -20.29
C PRO A 50 -0.43 -7.45 -19.99
N VAL A 51 0.47 -6.59 -19.50
CA VAL A 51 1.88 -6.92 -19.23
C VAL A 51 2.00 -7.75 -17.95
N HIS A 52 1.57 -7.20 -16.81
CA HIS A 52 1.76 -7.86 -15.51
C HIS A 52 0.52 -8.64 -15.07
N LYS A 53 -0.68 -8.26 -15.54
CA LYS A 53 -1.95 -8.89 -15.15
C LYS A 53 -2.12 -8.89 -13.63
N LYS A 54 -1.69 -7.82 -12.96
CA LYS A 54 -1.69 -7.64 -11.50
C LYS A 54 -2.53 -6.42 -11.12
N ILE A 55 -3.06 -6.49 -9.90
CA ILE A 55 -3.68 -5.36 -9.19
C ILE A 55 -2.65 -4.67 -8.28
N PRO A 56 -2.86 -3.39 -7.90
CA PRO A 56 -3.95 -2.52 -8.33
C PRO A 56 -3.81 -1.99 -9.76
N VAL A 57 -4.94 -1.63 -10.36
CA VAL A 57 -5.02 -0.81 -11.58
C VAL A 57 -5.92 0.38 -11.30
N LEU A 58 -5.40 1.59 -11.48
CA LEU A 58 -6.20 2.81 -11.44
C LEU A 58 -6.60 3.19 -12.86
N VAL A 59 -7.88 3.55 -13.04
CA VAL A 59 -8.42 4.07 -14.29
C VAL A 59 -8.92 5.46 -14.03
N HIS A 60 -8.21 6.46 -14.56
CA HIS A 60 -8.61 7.86 -14.44
C HIS A 60 -9.05 8.37 -15.82
N ASN A 61 -10.33 8.78 -15.94
CA ASN A 61 -10.93 9.26 -17.19
C ASN A 61 -10.72 8.28 -18.37
N GLY A 62 -10.92 6.99 -18.09
CA GLY A 62 -10.79 5.91 -19.08
C GLY A 62 -9.36 5.50 -19.41
N LYS A 63 -8.35 6.09 -18.76
CA LYS A 63 -6.93 5.77 -18.97
C LYS A 63 -6.42 4.87 -17.84
N PRO A 64 -6.14 3.58 -18.10
CA PRO A 64 -5.63 2.65 -17.10
C PRO A 64 -4.12 2.80 -16.90
N PHE A 65 -3.65 2.57 -15.67
CA PHE A 65 -2.25 2.35 -15.35
C PHE A 65 -2.12 1.47 -14.09
N ALA A 66 -0.99 0.76 -14.01
CA ALA A 66 -0.70 -0.24 -12.99
C ALA A 66 0.56 0.15 -12.18
N GLU A 67 0.95 -0.72 -11.25
CA GLU A 67 2.04 -0.52 -10.28
C GLU A 67 1.68 0.45 -9.16
N SER A 68 1.54 -0.06 -7.93
CA SER A 68 1.01 0.74 -6.81
C SER A 68 1.83 1.98 -6.51
N LEU A 69 3.17 1.92 -6.57
CA LEU A 69 4.02 3.09 -6.32
C LEU A 69 3.90 4.12 -7.44
N VAL A 70 3.79 3.69 -8.70
CA VAL A 70 3.55 4.60 -9.84
C VAL A 70 2.19 5.26 -9.71
N ILE A 71 1.17 4.51 -9.28
CA ILE A 71 -0.17 5.05 -9.01
C ILE A 71 -0.13 6.11 -7.91
N LEU A 72 0.62 5.89 -6.83
CA LEU A 72 0.77 6.88 -5.74
C LEU A 72 1.42 8.18 -6.23
N GLU A 73 2.47 8.09 -7.06
CA GLU A 73 3.11 9.28 -7.66
C GLU A 73 2.11 10.03 -8.54
N TYR A 74 1.36 9.31 -9.37
CA TYR A 74 0.32 9.92 -10.19
C TYR A 74 -0.75 10.65 -9.35
N ILE A 75 -1.18 10.04 -8.25
CA ILE A 75 -2.16 10.65 -7.33
C ILE A 75 -1.59 11.94 -6.73
N GLU A 76 -0.34 11.94 -6.30
CA GLU A 76 0.34 13.12 -5.74
C GLU A 76 0.57 14.23 -6.78
N GLU A 77 0.77 13.83 -8.04
CA GLU A 77 0.94 14.77 -9.15
C GLU A 77 -0.38 15.38 -9.63
N THR A 78 -1.47 14.62 -9.60
CA THR A 78 -2.77 15.01 -10.14
C THR A 78 -3.60 15.81 -9.13
N TRP A 79 -3.67 15.36 -7.87
CA TRP A 79 -4.51 15.97 -6.84
C TRP A 79 -3.64 16.61 -5.74
N LYS A 80 -3.49 17.94 -5.83
CA LYS A 80 -2.57 18.73 -5.00
C LYS A 80 -3.05 18.99 -3.56
N GLN A 81 -4.33 18.77 -3.27
CA GLN A 81 -4.84 18.80 -1.90
C GLN A 81 -4.24 17.67 -1.06
N ASN A 82 -4.12 17.86 0.25
CA ASN A 82 -3.71 16.83 1.22
C ASN A 82 -2.46 16.05 0.75
N THR A 83 -1.30 16.72 0.70
CA THR A 83 -0.03 16.14 0.25
C THR A 83 0.31 14.87 1.04
N LEU A 84 0.68 13.81 0.32
CA LEU A 84 1.07 12.52 0.90
C LEU A 84 2.59 12.47 1.15
N LEU A 85 3.35 13.23 0.37
CA LEU A 85 4.80 13.26 0.44
C LEU A 85 5.30 14.58 1.03
N PRO A 86 6.48 14.57 1.70
CA PRO A 86 7.17 15.79 2.08
C PRO A 86 7.49 16.67 0.87
N GLU A 87 7.50 17.98 1.07
CA GLU A 87 7.88 18.95 0.02
C GLU A 87 9.37 18.91 -0.29
N ASP A 88 10.20 18.69 0.74
CA ASP A 88 11.65 18.61 0.58
C ASP A 88 12.06 17.44 -0.34
N PRO A 89 12.88 17.67 -1.37
CA PRO A 89 13.27 16.64 -2.32
C PRO A 89 14.00 15.44 -1.69
N TYR A 90 14.81 15.68 -0.66
CA TYR A 90 15.56 14.63 0.02
C TYR A 90 14.64 13.76 0.87
N GLU A 91 13.77 14.35 1.68
CA GLU A 91 12.78 13.63 2.49
C GLU A 91 11.78 12.87 1.61
N ARG A 92 11.41 13.44 0.46
CA ARG A 92 10.58 12.75 -0.54
C ARG A 92 11.31 11.54 -1.15
N ALA A 93 12.58 11.67 -1.47
CA ALA A 93 13.40 10.55 -1.95
C ALA A 93 13.54 9.45 -0.87
N LYS A 94 13.74 9.83 0.39
CA LYS A 94 13.78 8.91 1.54
C LYS A 94 12.44 8.16 1.69
N SER A 95 11.32 8.87 1.58
CA SER A 95 9.97 8.27 1.63
C SER A 95 9.77 7.22 0.53
N ARG A 96 10.17 7.55 -0.71
CA ARG A 96 10.11 6.62 -1.86
C ARG A 96 11.00 5.40 -1.67
N PHE A 97 12.20 5.60 -1.13
CA PHE A 97 13.11 4.50 -0.82
C PHE A 97 12.47 3.50 0.16
N TRP A 98 11.89 3.99 1.25
CA TRP A 98 11.25 3.12 2.24
C TRP A 98 9.98 2.45 1.72
N ALA A 99 9.18 3.16 0.91
CA ALA A 99 8.02 2.56 0.25
C ALA A 99 8.44 1.40 -0.67
N LYS A 100 9.52 1.58 -1.44
CA LYS A 100 10.09 0.50 -2.27
C LYS A 100 10.68 -0.63 -1.44
N PHE A 101 11.36 -0.32 -0.35
CA PHE A 101 11.90 -1.34 0.56
C PHE A 101 10.79 -2.23 1.13
N VAL A 102 9.67 -1.64 1.55
CA VAL A 102 8.50 -2.39 2.02
C VAL A 102 7.99 -3.35 0.93
N ASP A 103 7.88 -2.89 -0.32
CA ASP A 103 7.36 -3.69 -1.43
C ASP A 103 8.30 -4.83 -1.82
N ASP A 104 9.61 -4.58 -1.80
CA ASP A 104 10.61 -5.55 -2.21
C ASP A 104 11.00 -6.55 -1.10
N LYS A 105 10.92 -6.14 0.18
CA LYS A 105 11.49 -6.89 1.30
C LYS A 105 10.48 -7.32 2.35
N CYS A 106 9.56 -6.43 2.74
CA CYS A 106 8.61 -6.73 3.80
C CYS A 106 7.41 -7.53 3.27
N VAL A 107 6.77 -7.05 2.19
CA VAL A 107 5.56 -7.68 1.65
C VAL A 107 5.80 -9.15 1.24
N PRO A 108 6.86 -9.50 0.49
CA PRO A 108 7.11 -10.90 0.12
C PRO A 108 7.40 -11.79 1.34
N GLY A 109 8.13 -11.26 2.34
CA GLY A 109 8.41 -11.98 3.59
C GLY A 109 7.14 -12.30 4.36
N ILE A 110 6.27 -11.30 4.56
CA ILE A 110 4.98 -11.45 5.26
C ILE A 110 4.10 -12.48 4.54
N PHE A 111 3.89 -12.33 3.24
CA PHE A 111 3.09 -13.29 2.47
C PHE A 111 3.70 -14.69 2.46
N GLY A 112 5.03 -14.79 2.35
CA GLY A 112 5.75 -16.06 2.41
C GLY A 112 5.55 -16.77 3.74
N THR A 113 5.54 -16.06 4.87
CA THR A 113 5.26 -16.63 6.19
C THR A 113 3.85 -17.21 6.30
N PHE A 114 2.84 -16.63 5.65
CA PHE A 114 1.48 -17.17 5.66
C PHE A 114 1.25 -18.30 4.65
N SER A 115 2.07 -18.39 3.60
CA SER A 115 1.86 -19.32 2.48
C SER A 115 2.72 -20.59 2.55
N LYS A 116 3.78 -20.59 3.35
CA LYS A 116 4.74 -21.70 3.49
C LYS A 116 4.57 -22.40 4.84
N VAL A 117 5.07 -23.63 4.95
CA VAL A 117 4.99 -24.45 6.17
C VAL A 117 6.35 -25.07 6.48
N GLY A 118 6.65 -25.29 7.77
CA GLY A 118 7.86 -25.99 8.22
C GLY A 118 9.11 -25.11 8.23
N GLU A 119 10.27 -25.69 7.92
CA GLU A 119 11.57 -25.00 7.99
C GLU A 119 11.66 -23.79 7.04
N GLU A 120 11.03 -23.88 5.87
CA GLU A 120 10.98 -22.78 4.89
C GLU A 120 10.20 -21.57 5.47
N GLN A 121 9.10 -21.83 6.17
CA GLN A 121 8.32 -20.79 6.85
C GLN A 121 9.14 -20.10 7.93
N GLN A 122 9.86 -20.86 8.76
CA GLN A 122 10.67 -20.31 9.85
C GLN A 122 11.80 -19.41 9.33
N LYS A 123 12.46 -19.83 8.24
CA LYS A 123 13.50 -19.03 7.59
C LYS A 123 12.94 -17.71 7.06
N ILE A 124 11.82 -17.77 6.32
CA ILE A 124 11.17 -16.58 5.78
C ILE A 124 10.67 -15.66 6.90
N ALA A 125 10.09 -16.22 7.97
CA ALA A 125 9.63 -15.45 9.11
C ALA A 125 10.79 -14.72 9.82
N LYS A 126 11.95 -15.36 9.93
CA LYS A 126 13.16 -14.74 10.48
C LYS A 126 13.61 -13.56 9.62
N GLU A 127 13.73 -13.76 8.31
CA GLU A 127 14.11 -12.70 7.36
C GLU A 127 13.10 -11.55 7.36
N ALA A 128 11.79 -11.85 7.39
CA ALA A 128 10.73 -10.86 7.47
C ALA A 128 10.84 -10.03 8.77
N ARG A 129 11.12 -10.68 9.91
CA ARG A 129 11.30 -9.99 11.19
C ARG A 129 12.53 -9.09 11.19
N GLU A 130 13.62 -9.48 10.54
CA GLU A 130 14.81 -8.65 10.39
C GLU A 130 14.52 -7.41 9.53
N ASN A 131 13.81 -7.57 8.41
CA ASN A 131 13.40 -6.45 7.56
C ASN A 131 12.45 -5.49 8.29
N LEU A 132 11.51 -6.01 9.09
CA LEU A 132 10.62 -5.18 9.91
C LEU A 132 11.37 -4.39 10.98
N LYS A 133 12.38 -4.98 11.64
CA LYS A 133 13.24 -4.24 12.58
C LYS A 133 13.99 -3.08 11.93
N ILE A 134 14.47 -3.26 10.70
CA ILE A 134 15.10 -2.17 9.93
C ILE A 134 14.10 -1.04 9.72
N LEU A 135 12.87 -1.38 9.32
CA LEU A 135 11.80 -0.40 9.10
C LEU A 135 11.41 0.31 10.41
N GLU A 136 11.22 -0.42 11.51
CA GLU A 136 10.94 0.13 12.84
C GLU A 136 12.03 1.10 13.30
N GLY A 137 13.30 0.77 13.07
CA GLY A 137 14.43 1.63 13.42
C GLY A 137 14.41 2.99 12.68
N GLU A 138 13.77 3.06 11.52
CA GLU A 138 13.63 4.30 10.75
C GLU A 138 12.32 5.02 11.05
N LEU A 139 11.23 4.29 11.27
CA LEU A 139 9.96 4.86 11.76
C LEU A 139 10.12 5.45 13.17
N GLY A 140 10.96 4.86 14.03
CA GLY A 140 11.29 5.43 15.35
C GLY A 140 12.06 6.75 15.27
N LYS A 141 12.70 7.04 14.13
CA LYS A 141 13.44 8.31 13.88
C LYS A 141 12.62 9.34 13.12
N THR A 142 11.57 8.90 12.42
CA THR A 142 10.86 9.73 11.43
C THR A 142 9.36 9.68 11.73
N VAL A 143 8.74 10.83 11.98
CA VAL A 143 7.32 11.01 12.33
C VAL A 143 6.42 10.74 11.09
N PHE A 144 6.61 9.59 10.44
CA PHE A 144 6.11 9.27 9.09
C PHE A 144 4.64 8.79 9.08
N TRP A 145 4.04 8.57 10.26
CA TRP A 145 2.64 8.12 10.41
C TRP A 145 1.77 8.99 11.33
N ARG A 146 2.09 10.27 11.52
CA ARG A 146 1.20 11.20 12.26
C ARG A 146 -0.03 11.63 11.43
N TYR A 147 -0.74 10.66 10.85
CA TYR A 147 -2.10 10.82 10.34
C TYR A 147 -3.15 10.07 11.19
N GLU A 148 -2.73 9.36 12.23
CA GLU A 148 -3.63 8.69 13.18
C GLU A 148 -4.21 9.64 14.27
N ASN A 149 -3.83 10.92 14.27
CA ASN A 149 -4.28 11.91 15.27
C ASN A 149 -5.37 12.87 14.78
N ARG A 150 -6.15 12.50 13.76
CA ARG A 150 -7.32 13.30 13.32
C ARG A 150 -8.66 12.56 13.33
N LEU A 151 -8.67 11.27 13.61
CA LEU A 151 -9.89 10.52 13.89
C LEU A 151 -9.90 10.22 15.39
N HIS A 152 -10.92 10.74 16.07
CA HIS A 152 -11.09 10.59 17.50
C HIS A 152 -11.13 9.11 17.91
N GLY A 153 -10.31 8.75 18.88
CA GLY A 153 -10.66 7.77 19.91
C GLY A 153 -10.74 6.31 19.51
N CYS A 154 -9.60 5.67 19.23
CA CYS A 154 -9.39 4.27 19.63
C CYS A 154 -7.89 3.96 19.68
N CYS A 155 -7.25 4.26 20.81
CA CYS A 155 -5.94 3.69 21.11
C CYS A 155 -6.15 2.20 21.42
N ILE A 156 -5.91 1.32 20.45
CA ILE A 156 -5.58 -0.06 20.74
C ILE A 156 -4.08 -0.15 20.53
N SER A 157 -3.32 -0.13 21.63
CA SER A 157 -1.87 -0.33 21.55
C SER A 157 -1.58 -1.72 20.98
N LEU A 158 -0.54 -1.80 20.16
CA LEU A 158 -0.05 -3.03 19.55
C LEU A 158 0.40 -4.08 20.58
N ASP A 159 0.55 -3.67 21.86
CA ASP A 159 0.88 -4.56 22.98
C ASP A 159 -0.22 -5.61 23.22
N HIS A 160 -1.47 -5.29 22.87
CA HIS A 160 -2.61 -6.20 23.05
C HIS A 160 -2.63 -7.35 22.01
N LEU A 161 -1.91 -7.22 20.89
CA LEU A 161 -1.85 -8.24 19.83
C LEU A 161 -0.68 -9.21 20.00
N LEU A 162 0.28 -8.90 20.87
CA LEU A 162 1.47 -9.74 21.08
C LEU A 162 1.49 -10.51 22.40
N GLY A 163 0.43 -10.45 23.20
CA GLY A 163 0.23 -11.37 24.32
C GLY A 163 1.44 -11.46 25.26
N SER A 164 1.94 -10.31 25.70
CA SER A 164 2.90 -10.25 26.80
C SER A 164 2.12 -9.96 28.08
N ASP A 165 1.67 -11.02 28.75
CA ASP A 165 1.20 -10.95 30.12
C ASP A 165 2.38 -10.68 31.07
N CYS A 166 2.15 -9.72 31.97
CA CYS A 166 2.91 -9.33 33.18
C CYS A 166 4.25 -8.58 33.04
#